data_AF-A0A1G7Q644-F1
#
_entry.id   AF-A0A1G7Q644-F1
#
_cell.length_a   1.000
_cell.length_b   1.000
_cell.length_c   1.000
_cell.angle_alpha   90.00
_cell.angle_beta   90.00
_cell.angle_gamma   90.00
#
_symmetry.space_group_name_H-M   'P 1'
#
loop_
_entity.id
_entity.type
_entity.pdbx_description
1 polymer ?
#
loop_
_entity_poly.entity_id
_entity_poly.type
_entity_poly.pdbx_seq_one_letter_code
_entity_poly.pdbx_strand_id
1 'polypeptide(L)'
;MNERWLVANRDFLVRDLVRDYCTVYNLLADQRRRFEADGAVSYSALRDLLGEAMRKGVFWRLKDTAHHLFRNSLHAEDMAEADVPPLPLPAPQNAPADALADAAPSDADDPRALEALIDWCVGYAFHECAKLKEDAFQGQHYANRLVQIARNMAVSAATYNPLRGLGGQTAESSSRELARIMHVLSHGLRLLARYLAAERCNTRLARWLASEEDLAAQAFGQSYALLLDSLCQGNRERLYLLAAQDFLEAGRRAPALALLARASADGRLGPEGQALLQRLHQAEEAQDPGVCADCAQQPPLPCLCGLEGPACS
;
A
#
# COMPACT_ATOMS: atom_id res chain seq x y z
N MET A 1 12.22 3.91 -19.22
CA MET A 1 10.93 3.17 -19.21
C MET A 1 9.98 3.98 -20.07
N ASN A 2 9.26 3.38 -21.03
CA ASN A 2 8.44 4.16 -21.99
C ASN A 2 7.10 4.57 -21.36
N GLU A 3 6.60 5.79 -21.63
CA GLU A 3 5.35 6.33 -21.07
C GLU A 3 4.15 5.41 -21.32
N ARG A 4 4.08 4.80 -22.51
CA ARG A 4 3.03 3.83 -22.86
C ARG A 4 2.97 2.64 -21.90
N TRP A 5 4.11 2.18 -21.40
CA TRP A 5 4.15 1.11 -20.41
C TRP A 5 3.62 1.59 -19.06
N LEU A 6 3.98 2.80 -18.65
CA LEU A 6 3.52 3.37 -17.37
C LEU A 6 2.00 3.55 -17.37
N VAL A 7 1.44 4.11 -18.45
CA VAL A 7 -0.02 4.27 -18.61
C VAL A 7 -0.72 2.91 -18.56
N ALA A 8 -0.21 1.91 -19.27
CA ALA A 8 -0.80 0.57 -19.31
C ALA A 8 -0.72 -0.18 -17.96
N ASN A 9 0.23 0.17 -17.09
CA ASN A 9 0.44 -0.51 -15.81
C ASN A 9 0.09 0.37 -14.60
N ARG A 10 -0.45 1.57 -14.80
CA ARG A 10 -0.71 2.55 -13.74
C ARG A 10 -1.57 1.96 -12.63
N ASP A 11 -2.67 1.30 -12.97
CA ASP A 11 -3.60 0.76 -11.98
C ASP A 11 -2.92 -0.26 -11.04
N PHE A 12 -2.06 -1.11 -11.61
CA PHE A 12 -1.27 -2.08 -10.85
C PHE A 12 -0.28 -1.39 -9.93
N LEU A 13 0.44 -0.38 -10.45
CA LEU A 13 1.43 0.38 -9.69
C LEU A 13 0.79 1.15 -8.53
N VAL A 14 -0.36 1.81 -8.75
CA VAL A 14 -1.10 2.51 -7.68
C VAL A 14 -1.53 1.52 -6.60
N ARG A 15 -2.10 0.37 -6.99
CA ARG A 15 -2.45 -0.69 -6.04
C ARG A 15 -1.22 -1.17 -5.26
N ASP A 16 -0.10 -1.43 -5.95
CA ASP A 16 1.13 -1.91 -5.34
C ASP A 16 1.77 -0.86 -4.40
N LEU A 17 1.69 0.42 -4.77
CA LEU A 17 2.09 1.54 -3.92
C LEU A 17 1.32 1.50 -2.60
N VAL A 18 -0.01 1.45 -2.64
CA VAL A 18 -0.84 1.43 -1.42
C VAL A 18 -0.56 0.19 -0.56
N ARG A 19 -0.50 -0.99 -1.18
CA ARG A 19 -0.20 -2.24 -0.46
C ARG A 19 1.14 -2.17 0.26
N ASP A 20 2.19 -1.84 -0.48
CA ASP A 20 3.54 -1.88 0.06
C ASP A 20 3.73 -0.75 1.09
N TYR A 21 3.06 0.41 0.91
CA TYR A 21 3.03 1.49 1.91
C TYR A 21 2.42 1.03 3.23
N CYS A 22 1.22 0.45 3.19
CA CYS A 22 0.55 -0.04 4.40
C CYS A 22 1.37 -1.13 5.09
N THR A 23 1.98 -2.03 4.31
CA THR A 23 2.85 -3.11 4.82
C THR A 23 4.07 -2.54 5.54
N VAL A 24 4.78 -1.60 4.90
CA VAL A 24 5.95 -0.93 5.48
C VAL A 24 5.57 -0.16 6.75
N TYR A 25 4.48 0.60 6.70
CA TYR A 25 4.00 1.38 7.83
C TYR A 25 3.69 0.51 9.05
N ASN A 26 2.88 -0.55 8.87
CA ASN A 26 2.48 -1.42 9.97
C ASN A 26 3.68 -2.16 10.58
N LEU A 27 4.61 -2.64 9.75
CA LEU A 27 5.82 -3.33 10.23
C LEU A 27 6.73 -2.39 11.04
N LEU A 28 6.89 -1.13 10.61
CA LEU A 28 7.66 -0.13 11.35
C LEU A 28 6.93 0.33 12.63
N ALA A 29 5.60 0.40 12.60
CA ALA A 29 4.78 0.63 13.79
C ALA A 29 4.95 -0.51 14.82
N ASP A 30 5.03 -1.77 14.37
CA ASP A 30 5.37 -2.92 15.22
C ASP A 30 6.77 -2.79 15.82
N GLN A 31 7.77 -2.38 15.03
CA GLN A 31 9.13 -2.16 15.56
C GLN A 31 9.17 -1.03 16.60
N ARG A 32 8.37 0.03 16.40
CA ARG A 32 8.24 1.09 17.39
C ARG A 32 7.63 0.58 18.70
N ARG A 33 6.52 -0.16 18.64
CA ARG A 33 5.90 -0.77 19.83
C ARG A 33 6.87 -1.69 20.56
N ARG A 34 7.60 -2.52 19.81
CA ARG A 34 8.64 -3.39 20.36
C ARG A 34 9.75 -2.59 21.04
N PHE A 35 10.21 -1.51 20.43
CA PHE A 35 11.24 -0.65 21.01
C PHE A 35 10.74 0.01 22.31
N GLU A 36 9.50 0.47 22.35
CA GLU A 36 8.88 1.04 23.54
C GLU A 36 8.73 0.01 24.69
N ALA A 37 8.48 -1.26 24.36
CA ALA A 37 8.35 -2.34 25.35
C ALA A 37 9.70 -2.92 25.82
N ASP A 38 10.62 -3.20 24.89
CA ASP A 38 11.82 -4.00 25.13
C ASP A 38 13.13 -3.20 25.03
N GLY A 39 13.07 -1.93 24.58
CA GLY A 39 14.25 -1.12 24.28
C GLY A 39 15.04 -1.59 23.06
N ALA A 40 14.47 -2.47 22.24
CA ALA A 40 15.17 -3.10 21.12
C ALA A 40 14.36 -3.10 19.82
N VAL A 41 15.06 -2.87 18.71
CA VAL A 41 14.54 -3.04 17.35
C VAL A 41 15.05 -4.34 16.75
N SER A 42 14.22 -5.02 15.96
CA SER A 42 14.61 -6.28 15.32
C SER A 42 15.44 -6.05 14.06
N TYR A 43 16.75 -6.35 14.12
CA TYR A 43 17.62 -6.35 12.95
C TYR A 43 17.08 -7.24 11.82
N SER A 44 16.65 -8.47 12.12
CA SER A 44 16.14 -9.39 11.10
C SER A 44 14.89 -8.85 10.41
N ALA A 45 13.97 -8.23 11.16
CA ALA A 45 12.77 -7.63 10.57
C ALA A 45 13.13 -6.47 9.65
N LEU A 46 14.05 -5.59 10.05
CA LEU A 46 14.50 -4.47 9.22
C LEU A 46 15.30 -4.92 8.00
N ARG A 47 16.14 -5.95 8.15
CA ARG A 47 16.85 -6.58 7.03
C ARG A 47 15.88 -7.16 6.02
N ASP A 48 14.85 -7.88 6.45
CA ASP A 48 13.87 -8.47 5.55
C ASP A 48 12.95 -7.40 4.91
N LEU A 49 12.64 -6.33 5.65
CA LEU A 49 11.86 -5.17 5.18
C LEU A 49 12.57 -4.43 4.04
N LEU A 50 13.86 -4.11 4.21
CA LEU A 50 14.68 -3.42 3.21
C LEU A 50 15.15 -4.38 2.11
N GLY A 51 15.40 -5.62 2.48
CA GLY A 51 16.07 -6.63 1.67
C GLY A 51 17.58 -6.44 1.59
N GLU A 52 18.16 -7.22 0.70
CA GLU A 52 19.60 -7.24 0.40
C GLU A 52 19.82 -6.96 -1.10
N ALA A 53 21.06 -6.70 -1.50
CA ALA A 53 21.39 -6.31 -2.88
C ALA A 53 20.84 -7.28 -3.94
N MET A 54 20.78 -8.58 -3.64
CA MET A 54 20.26 -9.62 -4.55
C MET A 54 18.76 -9.91 -4.34
N ARG A 55 18.15 -9.42 -3.26
CA ARG A 55 16.74 -9.68 -2.93
C ARG A 55 16.11 -8.45 -2.29
N LYS A 56 15.44 -7.64 -3.11
CA LYS A 56 14.74 -6.41 -2.68
C LYS A 56 13.60 -6.73 -1.70
N GLY A 57 13.60 -6.03 -0.57
CA GLY A 57 12.53 -6.08 0.42
C GLY A 57 11.32 -5.24 -0.01
N VAL A 58 10.25 -5.29 0.78
CA VAL A 58 9.01 -4.55 0.48
C VAL A 58 9.21 -3.04 0.49
N PHE A 59 10.07 -2.50 1.36
CA PHE A 59 10.33 -1.06 1.39
C PHE A 59 11.12 -0.61 0.16
N TRP A 60 12.01 -1.47 -0.35
CA TRP A 60 12.69 -1.18 -1.61
C TRP A 60 11.70 -1.14 -2.77
N ARG A 61 10.79 -2.12 -2.87
CA ARG A 61 9.75 -2.13 -3.91
C ARG A 61 8.85 -0.91 -3.81
N LEU A 62 8.44 -0.51 -2.60
CA LEU A 62 7.68 0.71 -2.37
C LEU A 62 8.39 1.93 -2.94
N LYS A 63 9.68 2.08 -2.66
CA LYS A 63 10.52 3.17 -3.20
C LYS A 63 10.58 3.14 -4.72
N ASP A 64 10.84 1.98 -5.32
CA ASP A 64 10.91 1.85 -6.78
C ASP A 64 9.56 2.17 -7.44
N THR A 65 8.46 1.68 -6.87
CA THR A 65 7.10 1.97 -7.35
C THR A 65 6.76 3.46 -7.25
N ALA A 66 7.11 4.12 -6.14
CA ALA A 66 6.93 5.57 -5.99
C ALA A 66 7.73 6.36 -7.05
N HIS A 67 9.01 6.02 -7.24
CA HIS A 67 9.82 6.66 -8.28
C HIS A 67 9.22 6.47 -9.68
N HIS A 68 8.73 5.26 -9.99
CA HIS A 68 8.12 4.98 -11.29
C HIS A 68 6.84 5.76 -11.53
N LEU A 69 5.99 5.91 -10.50
CA LEU A 69 4.74 6.65 -10.59
C LEU A 69 4.94 8.17 -10.65
N PHE A 70 5.92 8.72 -9.93
CA PHE A 70 5.99 10.15 -9.66
C PHE A 70 7.15 10.88 -10.34
N ARG A 71 8.30 10.23 -10.62
CA ARG A 71 9.45 10.91 -11.25
C ARG A 71 9.47 10.84 -12.76
N ASN A 72 8.96 9.76 -13.35
CA ASN A 72 8.90 9.63 -14.80
C ASN A 72 7.90 10.59 -15.43
N SER A 73 6.92 11.07 -14.67
CA SER A 73 5.93 12.09 -15.07
C SER A 73 6.55 13.48 -15.21
N LEU A 74 7.60 13.78 -14.43
CA LEU A 74 8.28 15.08 -14.45
C LEU A 74 9.24 15.22 -15.64
N HIS A 75 9.98 14.16 -15.98
CA HIS A 75 10.98 14.23 -17.05
C HIS A 75 10.43 14.25 -18.49
N ALA A 76 9.20 13.82 -18.71
CA ALA A 76 8.58 13.77 -20.03
C ALA A 76 8.30 15.17 -20.62
N GLU A 77 7.90 16.10 -19.76
CA GLU A 77 7.46 17.44 -20.18
C GLU A 77 8.58 18.49 -20.09
N ASP A 78 9.52 18.35 -19.16
CA ASP A 78 10.74 19.18 -19.12
C ASP A 78 11.55 19.07 -20.42
N MET A 79 11.50 17.90 -21.08
CA MET A 79 12.08 17.70 -22.41
C MET A 79 11.22 18.24 -23.55
N ALA A 80 9.92 18.44 -23.35
CA ALA A 80 9.02 19.02 -24.34
C ALA A 80 9.01 20.57 -24.29
N GLU A 81 9.19 21.16 -23.11
CA GLU A 81 9.33 22.62 -22.93
C GLU A 81 10.73 23.13 -23.32
N ALA A 82 11.78 22.32 -23.18
CA ALA A 82 13.14 22.68 -23.57
C ALA A 82 13.35 22.81 -25.09
N ASP A 83 12.42 22.31 -25.91
CA ASP A 83 12.50 22.33 -27.39
C ASP A 83 11.72 23.51 -28.03
N VAL A 84 11.14 24.40 -27.21
CA VAL A 84 10.49 25.63 -27.67
C VAL A 84 11.47 26.81 -27.52
N PRO A 85 11.96 27.41 -28.62
CA PRO A 85 12.79 28.61 -28.54
C PRO A 85 12.00 29.73 -27.84
N PRO A 86 12.61 30.49 -26.91
CA PRO A 86 11.91 31.60 -26.27
C PRO A 86 11.48 32.62 -27.33
N LEU A 87 10.18 32.80 -27.51
CA LEU A 87 9.67 33.93 -28.28
C LEU A 87 10.08 35.22 -27.55
N PRO A 88 10.55 36.26 -28.27
CA PRO A 88 10.92 37.52 -27.63
C PRO A 88 9.70 38.12 -26.96
N LEU A 89 9.77 38.32 -25.63
CA LEU A 89 8.77 39.03 -24.86
C LEU A 89 8.63 40.46 -25.43
N PRO A 90 7.41 40.92 -25.77
CA PRO A 90 7.21 42.33 -26.10
C PRO A 90 7.45 43.20 -24.87
N ALA A 91 8.12 44.34 -25.08
CA ALA A 91 8.44 45.32 -24.05
C ALA A 91 7.18 45.77 -23.27
N PRO A 92 7.31 46.10 -21.98
CA PRO A 92 6.16 46.40 -21.12
C PRO A 92 5.46 47.68 -21.59
N GLN A 93 4.25 47.53 -22.11
CA GLN A 93 3.32 48.63 -22.32
C GLN A 93 2.52 48.83 -21.03
N ASN A 94 2.50 50.07 -20.54
CA ASN A 94 1.78 50.49 -19.34
C ASN A 94 0.30 50.06 -19.40
N ALA A 95 -0.06 49.04 -18.62
CA ALA A 95 -1.45 48.68 -18.36
C ALA A 95 -1.90 49.30 -17.01
N PRO A 96 -3.16 49.76 -16.89
CA PRO A 96 -3.64 50.45 -15.70
C PRO A 96 -3.77 49.49 -14.50
N ALA A 97 -3.60 50.03 -13.29
CA ALA A 97 -3.40 49.33 -12.03
C ALA A 97 -4.65 48.65 -11.41
N ASP A 98 -5.67 48.30 -12.19
CA ASP A 98 -6.97 47.81 -11.68
C ASP A 98 -7.36 46.39 -12.14
N ALA A 99 -6.38 45.52 -12.43
CA ALA A 99 -6.64 44.12 -12.82
C ALA A 99 -5.89 43.08 -11.95
N LEU A 100 -5.75 43.35 -10.65
CA LEU A 100 -5.06 42.47 -9.68
C LEU A 100 -5.95 42.09 -8.48
N ALA A 101 -7.27 42.13 -8.65
CA ALA A 101 -8.24 41.64 -7.68
C ALA A 101 -9.13 40.59 -8.36
N ASP A 102 -8.72 39.32 -8.28
CA ASP A 102 -9.58 38.11 -8.25
C ASP A 102 -8.81 36.84 -8.67
N ALA A 103 -7.66 36.60 -8.04
CA ALA A 103 -7.09 35.26 -7.97
C ALA A 103 -6.87 34.92 -6.49
N ALA A 104 -7.95 34.57 -5.80
CA ALA A 104 -7.82 33.81 -4.56
C ALA A 104 -6.96 32.56 -4.86
N PRO A 105 -5.95 32.23 -4.04
CA PRO A 105 -5.22 30.99 -4.24
C PRO A 105 -6.21 29.85 -4.10
N SER A 106 -6.41 29.10 -5.18
CA SER A 106 -7.12 27.83 -5.11
C SER A 106 -6.36 26.96 -4.10
N ASP A 107 -6.98 26.64 -2.95
CA ASP A 107 -6.47 25.70 -1.93
C ASP A 107 -6.23 24.27 -2.47
N ALA A 108 -6.44 24.04 -3.78
CA ALA A 108 -6.00 22.84 -4.45
C ALA A 108 -4.48 22.90 -4.67
N ASP A 109 -3.74 22.21 -3.79
CA ASP A 109 -2.31 21.91 -4.01
C ASP A 109 -2.09 21.39 -5.44
N ASP A 110 -1.03 21.86 -6.10
CA ASP A 110 -0.58 21.33 -7.38
C ASP A 110 -0.41 19.79 -7.27
N PRO A 111 -1.13 18.99 -8.10
CA PRO A 111 -1.01 17.53 -8.11
C PRO A 111 0.44 17.05 -8.24
N ARG A 112 1.30 17.77 -8.97
CA ARG A 112 2.72 17.42 -9.13
C ARG A 112 3.49 17.62 -7.84
N ALA A 113 3.23 18.72 -7.14
CA ALA A 113 3.82 18.97 -5.83
C ALA A 113 3.42 17.89 -4.82
N LEU A 114 2.15 17.45 -4.86
CA LEU A 114 1.67 16.34 -4.04
C LEU A 114 2.40 15.02 -4.36
N GLU A 115 2.51 14.65 -5.63
CA GLU A 115 3.22 13.46 -6.09
C GLU A 115 4.72 13.49 -5.69
N ALA A 116 5.39 14.62 -5.89
CA ALA A 116 6.79 14.82 -5.50
C ALA A 116 6.99 14.69 -3.97
N LEU A 117 6.06 15.21 -3.16
CA LEU A 117 6.13 15.08 -1.71
C LEU A 117 5.91 13.63 -1.24
N ILE A 118 5.03 12.87 -1.90
CA ILE A 118 4.84 11.44 -1.59
C ILE A 118 6.13 10.67 -1.90
N ASP A 119 6.73 10.88 -3.07
CA ASP A 119 8.01 10.27 -3.45
C ASP A 119 9.11 10.61 -2.44
N TRP A 120 9.20 11.88 -2.06
CA TRP A 120 10.16 12.34 -1.07
C TRP A 120 9.97 11.66 0.29
N CYS A 121 8.72 11.54 0.78
CA CYS A 121 8.43 10.86 2.03
C CYS A 121 8.91 9.41 2.01
N VAL A 122 8.63 8.68 0.93
CA VAL A 122 9.05 7.29 0.76
C VAL A 122 10.57 7.19 0.71
N GLY A 123 11.23 8.03 -0.08
CA GLY A 123 12.69 8.05 -0.21
C GLY A 123 13.39 8.38 1.10
N TYR A 124 12.94 9.42 1.81
CA TYR A 124 13.50 9.83 3.10
C TYR A 124 13.38 8.72 4.14
N ALA A 125 12.17 8.16 4.30
CA ALA A 125 11.92 7.10 5.27
C ALA A 125 12.72 5.83 4.95
N PHE A 126 12.93 5.51 3.67
CA PHE A 126 13.77 4.38 3.27
C PHE A 126 15.22 4.55 3.74
N HIS A 127 15.81 5.74 3.57
CA HIS A 127 17.19 6.01 3.99
C HIS A 127 17.34 6.04 5.51
N GLU A 128 16.38 6.62 6.23
CA GLU A 128 16.36 6.56 7.69
C GLU A 128 16.20 5.12 8.19
N CYS A 129 15.39 4.30 7.53
CA CYS A 129 15.24 2.88 7.88
C CYS A 129 16.53 2.08 7.66
N ALA A 130 17.32 2.43 6.63
CA ALA A 130 18.63 1.83 6.42
C ALA A 130 19.59 2.14 7.59
N LYS A 131 19.59 3.38 8.11
CA LYS A 131 20.35 3.74 9.31
C LYS A 131 19.87 2.97 10.54
N LEU A 132 18.55 2.93 10.74
CA LEU A 132 17.93 2.19 11.84
C LEU A 132 18.30 0.70 11.83
N LYS A 133 18.39 0.08 10.65
CA LYS A 133 18.83 -1.32 10.50
C LYS A 133 20.27 -1.50 11.01
N GLU A 134 21.17 -0.58 10.67
CA GLU A 134 22.56 -0.62 11.17
C GLU A 134 22.61 -0.40 12.69
N ASP A 135 21.83 0.53 13.24
CA ASP A 135 21.72 0.72 14.70
C ASP A 135 21.18 -0.53 15.40
N ALA A 136 20.17 -1.19 14.83
CA ALA A 136 19.63 -2.44 15.34
C ALA A 136 20.69 -3.57 15.32
N PHE A 137 21.49 -3.65 14.25
CA PHE A 137 22.62 -4.58 14.19
C PHE A 137 23.64 -4.29 15.29
N GLN A 138 23.97 -3.01 15.50
CA GLN A 138 24.92 -2.59 16.53
C GLN A 138 24.45 -2.91 17.94
N GLY A 139 23.17 -2.65 18.24
CA GLY A 139 22.58 -3.01 19.52
C GLY A 139 22.61 -4.52 19.78
N GLN A 140 22.26 -5.33 18.78
CA GLN A 140 22.17 -6.79 18.94
C GLN A 140 23.53 -7.49 19.00
N HIS A 141 24.53 -7.02 18.24
CA HIS A 141 25.82 -7.71 18.13
C HIS A 141 26.94 -7.01 18.89
N TYR A 142 27.12 -5.70 18.71
CA TYR A 142 28.26 -4.99 19.30
C TYR A 142 28.03 -4.63 20.76
N ALA A 143 26.86 -4.11 21.14
CA ALA A 143 26.59 -3.76 22.54
C ALA A 143 26.64 -4.99 23.45
N ASN A 144 26.03 -6.11 23.01
CA ASN A 144 26.08 -7.38 23.74
C ASN A 144 27.51 -7.93 23.88
N ARG A 145 28.32 -7.85 22.82
CA ARG A 145 29.73 -8.26 22.86
C ARG A 145 30.55 -7.38 23.79
N LEU A 146 30.29 -6.08 23.83
CA LEU A 146 30.97 -5.16 24.73
C LEU A 146 30.70 -5.50 26.20
N VAL A 147 29.45 -5.86 26.54
CA VAL A 147 29.09 -6.34 27.89
C VAL A 147 29.84 -7.63 28.25
N GLN A 148 30.03 -8.55 27.30
CA GLN A 148 30.79 -9.79 27.53
C GLN A 148 32.28 -9.49 27.78
N ILE A 149 32.89 -8.61 26.98
CA ILE A 149 34.29 -8.19 27.16
C ILE A 149 34.49 -7.54 28.54
N ALA A 150 33.54 -6.70 28.97
CA ALA A 150 33.59 -6.02 30.26
C ALA A 150 33.56 -6.96 31.48
N ARG A 151 33.08 -8.20 31.32
CA ARG A 151 33.05 -9.22 32.39
C ARG A 151 34.40 -9.93 32.57
N ASN A 152 35.35 -9.76 31.65
CA ASN A 152 36.67 -10.34 31.78
C ASN A 152 37.47 -9.59 32.84
N MET A 153 37.92 -10.29 33.89
CA MET A 153 38.68 -9.71 35.01
C MET A 153 40.01 -9.07 34.58
N ALA A 154 40.54 -9.40 33.39
CA ALA A 154 41.73 -8.76 32.83
C ALA A 154 41.46 -7.35 32.26
N VAL A 155 40.19 -6.97 32.05
CA VAL A 155 39.81 -5.66 31.52
C VAL A 155 39.60 -4.68 32.67
N SER A 156 40.45 -3.65 32.75
CA SER A 156 40.33 -2.62 33.77
C SER A 156 39.09 -1.73 33.54
N ALA A 157 38.53 -1.17 34.62
CA ALA A 157 37.45 -0.19 34.53
C ALA A 157 37.87 1.05 33.72
N ALA A 158 39.12 1.49 33.81
CA ALA A 158 39.63 2.63 33.03
C ALA A 158 39.61 2.35 31.52
N THR A 159 39.87 1.11 31.10
CA THR A 159 39.82 0.69 29.69
C THR A 159 38.38 0.60 29.18
N TYR A 160 37.45 0.11 30.00
CA TYR A 160 36.07 -0.12 29.59
C TYR A 160 35.16 1.12 29.70
N ASN A 161 35.31 1.93 30.75
CA ASN A 161 34.41 3.04 31.06
C ASN A 161 34.17 4.01 29.89
N PRO A 162 35.16 4.38 29.05
CA PRO A 162 34.93 5.24 27.89
C PRO A 162 33.91 4.67 26.89
N LEU A 163 33.75 3.34 26.82
CA LEU A 163 32.88 2.66 25.87
C LEU A 163 31.50 2.30 26.46
N ARG A 164 31.34 2.34 27.78
CA ARG A 164 30.12 1.89 28.50
C ARG A 164 28.84 2.55 27.97
N GLY A 165 28.91 3.80 27.52
CA GLY A 165 27.74 4.58 27.07
C GLY A 165 27.28 4.28 25.63
N LEU A 166 28.07 3.58 24.82
CA LEU A 166 27.79 3.41 23.39
C LEU A 166 26.46 2.68 23.12
N GLY A 167 26.13 1.66 23.92
CA GLY A 167 24.84 0.96 23.77
C GLY A 167 23.64 1.88 24.02
N GLY A 168 23.74 2.80 24.97
CA GLY A 168 22.72 3.82 25.22
C GLY A 168 22.58 4.80 24.06
N GLN A 169 23.71 5.27 23.51
CA GLN A 169 23.71 6.16 22.34
C GLN A 169 23.09 5.51 21.10
N THR A 170 23.34 4.22 20.86
CA THR A 170 22.71 3.46 19.77
C THR A 170 21.19 3.32 20.00
N ALA A 171 20.74 3.12 21.24
CA ALA A 171 19.32 3.08 21.55
C ALA A 171 18.64 4.44 21.36
N GLU A 172 19.27 5.54 21.79
CA GLU A 172 18.80 6.90 21.54
C GLU A 172 18.72 7.23 20.04
N SER A 173 19.71 6.77 19.26
CA SER A 173 19.69 6.82 17.80
C SER A 173 18.49 6.06 17.26
N SER A 174 18.32 4.79 17.62
CA SER A 174 17.18 3.98 17.17
C SER A 174 15.83 4.65 17.47
N SER A 175 15.68 5.26 18.66
CA SER A 175 14.46 5.98 19.05
C SER A 175 14.18 7.18 18.16
N ARG A 176 15.19 7.99 17.83
CA ARG A 176 15.02 9.18 16.98
C ARG A 176 14.69 8.78 15.55
N GLU A 177 15.35 7.77 15.03
CA GLU A 177 15.20 7.26 13.67
C GLU A 177 13.78 6.69 13.50
N LEU A 178 13.30 5.87 14.44
CA LEU A 178 11.92 5.39 14.48
C LEU A 178 10.91 6.55 14.51
N ALA A 179 11.12 7.55 15.37
CA ALA A 179 10.21 8.70 15.47
C ALA A 179 10.13 9.48 14.15
N ARG A 180 11.27 9.74 13.50
CA ARG A 180 11.34 10.43 12.19
C ARG A 180 10.65 9.61 11.11
N ILE A 181 10.97 8.32 10.99
CA ILE A 181 10.35 7.42 10.01
C ILE A 181 8.83 7.40 10.18
N MET A 182 8.34 7.17 11.39
CA MET A 182 6.90 7.11 11.65
C MET A 182 6.21 8.44 11.38
N HIS A 183 6.85 9.57 11.70
CA HIS A 183 6.31 10.89 11.41
C HIS A 183 6.16 11.10 9.89
N VAL A 184 7.22 10.86 9.13
CA VAL A 184 7.25 11.04 7.67
C VAL A 184 6.27 10.10 6.98
N LEU A 185 6.24 8.82 7.35
CA LEU A 185 5.30 7.86 6.75
C LEU A 185 3.84 8.16 7.12
N SER A 186 3.58 8.61 8.35
CA SER A 186 2.22 9.01 8.74
C SER A 186 1.74 10.23 7.94
N HIS A 187 2.64 11.18 7.67
CA HIS A 187 2.34 12.31 6.81
C HIS A 187 2.12 11.87 5.35
N GLY A 188 3.00 11.03 4.82
CA GLY A 188 2.86 10.49 3.47
C GLY A 188 1.60 9.66 3.27
N LEU A 189 1.08 8.95 4.29
CA LEU A 189 -0.25 8.31 4.21
C LEU A 189 -1.38 9.33 4.04
N ARG A 190 -1.32 10.48 4.71
CA ARG A 190 -2.31 11.55 4.53
C ARG A 190 -2.26 12.14 3.13
N LEU A 191 -1.05 12.36 2.59
CA LEU A 191 -0.87 12.81 1.22
C LEU A 191 -1.36 11.76 0.21
N LEU A 192 -1.05 10.49 0.47
CA LEU A 192 -1.50 9.36 -0.34
C LEU A 192 -3.02 9.29 -0.37
N ALA A 193 -3.70 9.50 0.76
CA ALA A 193 -5.16 9.51 0.80
C ALA A 193 -5.78 10.57 -0.13
N ARG A 194 -5.14 11.74 -0.23
CA ARG A 194 -5.55 12.81 -1.16
C ARG A 194 -5.29 12.42 -2.61
N TYR A 195 -4.12 11.86 -2.89
CA TYR A 195 -3.75 11.36 -4.23
C TYR A 195 -4.75 10.30 -4.73
N LEU A 196 -5.14 9.37 -3.86
CA LEU A 196 -6.05 8.28 -4.22
C LEU A 196 -7.46 8.76 -4.56
N ALA A 197 -7.86 9.98 -4.19
CA ALA A 197 -9.16 10.53 -4.60
C ALA A 197 -9.37 10.55 -6.12
N ALA A 198 -8.28 10.66 -6.89
CA ALA A 198 -8.29 10.59 -8.35
C ALA A 198 -8.43 9.15 -8.90
N GLU A 199 -8.14 8.12 -8.10
CA GLU A 199 -8.01 6.72 -8.50
C GLU A 199 -9.32 5.91 -8.30
N ARG A 200 -10.46 6.60 -8.30
CA ARG A 200 -11.83 6.08 -8.05
C ARG A 200 -12.35 5.00 -9.00
N CYS A 201 -11.70 4.78 -10.13
CA CYS A 201 -12.07 3.75 -11.12
C CYS A 201 -11.07 2.58 -11.13
N ASN A 202 -10.03 2.63 -10.31
CA ASN A 202 -9.00 1.60 -10.27
C ASN A 202 -9.55 0.33 -9.60
N THR A 203 -9.97 -0.64 -10.41
CA THR A 203 -10.55 -1.91 -9.96
C THR A 203 -9.56 -2.76 -9.18
N ARG A 204 -8.27 -2.67 -9.50
CA ARG A 204 -7.18 -3.38 -8.81
C ARG A 204 -6.99 -2.85 -7.38
N LEU A 205 -7.00 -1.53 -7.22
CA LEU A 205 -6.96 -0.85 -5.93
C LEU A 205 -8.20 -1.21 -5.12
N ALA A 206 -9.39 -1.14 -5.73
CA ALA A 206 -10.64 -1.50 -5.07
C ALA A 206 -10.64 -2.95 -4.57
N ARG A 207 -10.20 -3.90 -5.41
CA ARG A 207 -10.05 -5.31 -5.03
C ARG A 207 -9.11 -5.48 -3.84
N TRP A 208 -7.97 -4.79 -3.86
CA TRP A 208 -7.01 -4.90 -2.76
C TRP A 208 -7.60 -4.32 -1.46
N LEU A 209 -8.15 -3.11 -1.50
CA LEU A 209 -8.78 -2.46 -0.35
C LEU A 209 -9.92 -3.31 0.23
N ALA A 210 -10.77 -3.91 -0.60
CA ALA A 210 -11.87 -4.77 -0.16
C ALA A 210 -11.40 -6.13 0.37
N SER A 211 -10.22 -6.61 -0.04
CA SER A 211 -9.68 -7.90 0.41
C SER A 211 -8.86 -7.75 1.69
N GLU A 212 -8.11 -6.66 1.82
CA GLU A 212 -7.13 -6.38 2.87
C GLU A 212 -7.55 -5.18 3.73
N GLU A 213 -8.85 -5.08 4.03
CA GLU A 213 -9.44 -3.94 4.75
C GLU A 213 -8.76 -3.69 6.10
N ASP A 214 -8.53 -4.73 6.90
CA ASP A 214 -7.92 -4.62 8.22
C ASP A 214 -6.51 -4.03 8.16
N LEU A 215 -5.71 -4.48 7.20
CA LEU A 215 -4.34 -4.00 7.01
C LEU A 215 -4.33 -2.53 6.57
N ALA A 216 -5.22 -2.15 5.66
CA ALA A 216 -5.37 -0.77 5.22
C ALA A 216 -5.91 0.13 6.36
N ALA A 217 -6.92 -0.32 7.08
CA ALA A 217 -7.51 0.39 8.22
C ALA A 217 -6.48 0.61 9.34
N GLN A 218 -5.65 -0.39 9.62
CA GLN A 218 -4.57 -0.28 10.60
C GLN A 218 -3.54 0.78 10.20
N ALA A 219 -3.17 0.85 8.92
CA ALA A 219 -2.16 1.80 8.43
C ALA A 219 -2.72 3.23 8.37
N PHE A 220 -3.85 3.42 7.69
CA PHE A 220 -4.47 4.75 7.52
C PHE A 220 -5.10 5.28 8.82
N GLY A 221 -5.41 4.40 9.78
CA GLY A 221 -6.02 4.75 11.06
C GLY A 221 -7.29 5.58 10.89
N GLN A 222 -7.33 6.73 11.55
CA GLN A 222 -8.49 7.64 11.52
C GLN A 222 -8.80 8.18 10.11
N SER A 223 -7.80 8.21 9.21
CA SER A 223 -7.97 8.68 7.84
C SER A 223 -8.58 7.62 6.91
N TYR A 224 -8.75 6.37 7.36
CA TYR A 224 -9.26 5.29 6.49
C TYR A 224 -10.71 5.54 6.04
N ALA A 225 -11.58 5.98 6.94
CA ALA A 225 -12.96 6.32 6.60
C ALA A 225 -13.03 7.46 5.56
N LEU A 226 -12.22 8.51 5.77
CA LEU A 226 -12.14 9.65 4.84
C LEU A 226 -11.61 9.23 3.47
N LEU A 227 -10.61 8.35 3.43
CA LEU A 227 -10.10 7.76 2.19
C LEU A 227 -11.23 7.03 1.43
N LEU A 228 -11.96 6.14 2.12
CA LEU A 228 -13.04 5.38 1.50
C LEU A 228 -14.17 6.28 1.02
N ASP A 229 -14.56 7.28 1.81
CA ASP A 229 -15.63 8.20 1.44
C ASP A 229 -15.23 9.03 0.19
N SER A 230 -13.96 9.44 0.09
CA SER A 230 -13.42 10.13 -1.09
C SER A 230 -13.34 9.23 -2.32
N LEU A 231 -12.85 7.99 -2.18
CA LEU A 231 -12.73 7.02 -3.28
C LEU A 231 -14.11 6.59 -3.80
N CYS A 232 -15.04 6.37 -2.89
CA CYS A 232 -16.35 5.80 -3.19
C CYS A 232 -17.44 6.87 -3.43
N GLN A 233 -17.11 8.16 -3.26
CA GLN A 233 -18.05 9.29 -3.39
C GLN A 233 -19.29 9.14 -2.49
N GLY A 234 -19.08 8.66 -1.26
CA GLY A 234 -20.15 8.38 -0.31
C GLY A 234 -20.93 7.08 -0.56
N ASN A 235 -20.76 6.40 -1.71
CA ASN A 235 -21.36 5.09 -1.95
C ASN A 235 -20.36 3.94 -1.73
N ARG A 236 -20.24 3.48 -0.47
CA ARG A 236 -19.29 2.41 -0.09
C ARG A 236 -19.52 1.08 -0.81
N GLU A 237 -20.72 0.81 -1.33
CA GLU A 237 -20.96 -0.42 -2.09
C GLU A 237 -20.09 -0.50 -3.36
N ARG A 238 -19.73 0.67 -3.92
CA ARG A 238 -18.91 0.80 -5.14
C ARG A 238 -17.55 0.14 -4.99
N LEU A 239 -16.97 0.15 -3.79
CA LEU A 239 -15.71 -0.54 -3.52
C LEU A 239 -15.84 -2.04 -3.83
N TYR A 240 -16.90 -2.67 -3.35
CA TYR A 240 -17.16 -4.10 -3.53
C TYR A 240 -17.56 -4.45 -4.95
N LEU A 241 -18.29 -3.56 -5.64
CA LEU A 241 -18.63 -3.73 -7.05
C LEU A 241 -17.39 -3.71 -7.96
N LEU A 242 -16.51 -2.71 -7.79
CA LEU A 242 -15.26 -2.62 -8.55
C LEU A 242 -14.33 -3.80 -8.25
N ALA A 243 -14.26 -4.23 -6.99
CA ALA A 243 -13.50 -5.40 -6.59
C ALA A 243 -14.04 -6.70 -7.21
N ALA A 244 -15.36 -6.89 -7.20
CA ALA A 244 -16.01 -8.04 -7.82
C ALA A 244 -15.82 -8.03 -9.34
N GLN A 245 -15.92 -6.86 -9.99
CA GLN A 245 -15.62 -6.71 -11.41
C GLN A 245 -14.19 -7.18 -11.71
N ASP A 246 -13.19 -6.74 -10.94
CA ASP A 246 -11.79 -7.16 -11.15
C ASP A 246 -11.60 -8.68 -11.08
N PHE A 247 -12.27 -9.32 -10.13
CA PHE A 247 -12.26 -10.78 -10.00
C PHE A 247 -12.93 -11.47 -11.19
N LEU A 248 -14.10 -10.98 -11.61
CA LEU A 248 -14.86 -11.56 -12.72
C LEU A 248 -14.12 -11.42 -14.06
N GLU A 249 -13.51 -10.26 -14.32
CA GLU A 249 -12.67 -10.04 -15.50
C GLU A 249 -11.45 -10.97 -15.52
N ALA A 250 -10.93 -11.34 -14.35
CA ALA A 250 -9.88 -12.35 -14.20
C ALA A 250 -10.38 -13.80 -14.27
N GLY A 251 -11.68 -14.03 -14.54
CA GLY A 251 -12.30 -15.36 -14.53
C GLY A 251 -12.43 -15.98 -13.14
N ARG A 252 -12.23 -15.20 -12.07
CA ARG A 252 -12.23 -15.66 -10.67
C ARG A 252 -13.60 -15.44 -10.02
N ARG A 253 -14.58 -16.26 -10.40
CA ARG A 253 -15.97 -16.13 -9.91
C ARG A 253 -16.11 -16.39 -8.40
N ALA A 254 -15.57 -17.50 -7.88
CA ALA A 254 -15.73 -17.87 -6.48
C ALA A 254 -15.22 -16.78 -5.50
N PRO A 255 -14.05 -16.15 -5.69
CA PRO A 255 -13.65 -15.00 -4.89
C PRO A 255 -14.59 -13.79 -4.98
N ALA A 256 -15.15 -13.50 -6.15
CA ALA A 256 -16.13 -12.42 -6.31
C ALA A 256 -17.40 -12.69 -5.49
N LEU A 257 -17.92 -13.93 -5.56
CA LEU A 257 -19.07 -14.37 -4.76
C LEU A 257 -18.79 -14.27 -3.26
N ALA A 258 -17.67 -14.80 -2.79
CA ALA A 258 -17.29 -14.75 -1.38
C ALA A 258 -17.16 -13.30 -0.87
N LEU A 259 -16.56 -12.42 -1.68
CA LEU A 259 -16.43 -11.00 -1.34
C LEU A 259 -17.79 -10.32 -1.20
N LEU A 260 -18.67 -10.48 -2.19
CA LEU A 260 -20.00 -9.87 -2.21
C LEU A 260 -20.90 -10.44 -1.11
N ALA A 261 -20.84 -11.75 -0.85
CA ALA A 261 -21.59 -12.40 0.22
C ALA A 261 -21.18 -11.84 1.60
N ARG A 262 -19.87 -11.69 1.84
CA ARG A 262 -19.35 -11.05 3.07
C ARG A 262 -19.83 -9.61 3.20
N ALA A 263 -19.68 -8.81 2.14
CA ALA A 263 -20.13 -7.41 2.14
C ALA A 263 -21.65 -7.30 2.38
N SER A 264 -22.45 -8.24 1.85
CA SER A 264 -23.89 -8.31 2.09
C SER A 264 -24.21 -8.65 3.54
N ALA A 265 -23.52 -9.63 4.13
CA ALA A 265 -23.72 -10.03 5.52
C ALA A 265 -23.42 -8.88 6.49
N ASP A 266 -22.43 -8.05 6.16
CA ASP A 266 -22.03 -6.89 6.96
C ASP A 266 -22.90 -5.64 6.70
N GLY A 267 -23.93 -5.73 5.86
CA GLY A 267 -24.81 -4.61 5.52
C GLY A 267 -24.12 -3.51 4.68
N ARG A 268 -23.03 -3.85 4.00
CA ARG A 268 -22.20 -2.92 3.20
C ARG A 268 -22.51 -2.97 1.70
N LEU A 269 -23.45 -3.83 1.31
CA LEU A 269 -23.88 -4.05 -0.06
C LEU A 269 -25.29 -3.50 -0.25
N GLY A 270 -25.44 -2.53 -1.15
CA GLY A 270 -26.74 -1.98 -1.52
C GLY A 270 -27.42 -2.80 -2.63
N PRO A 271 -28.47 -2.24 -3.27
CA PRO A 271 -29.33 -2.99 -4.18
C PRO A 271 -28.61 -3.48 -5.43
N GLU A 272 -27.66 -2.70 -5.97
CA GLU A 272 -26.91 -3.08 -7.16
C GLU A 272 -26.02 -4.29 -6.88
N GLY A 273 -25.30 -4.27 -5.75
CA GLY A 273 -24.47 -5.39 -5.33
C GLY A 273 -25.28 -6.63 -4.98
N GLN A 274 -26.44 -6.49 -4.34
CA GLN A 274 -27.34 -7.61 -4.07
C GLN A 274 -27.85 -8.26 -5.37
N ALA A 275 -28.23 -7.45 -6.37
CA ALA A 275 -28.63 -7.96 -7.67
C ALA A 275 -27.49 -8.68 -8.40
N LEU A 276 -26.24 -8.17 -8.32
CA LEU A 276 -25.07 -8.84 -8.86
C LEU A 276 -24.83 -10.19 -8.15
N LEU A 277 -24.90 -10.22 -6.82
CA LEU A 277 -24.71 -11.43 -6.02
C LEU A 277 -25.75 -12.51 -6.39
N GLN A 278 -27.02 -12.15 -6.55
CA GLN A 278 -28.08 -13.07 -6.96
C GLN A 278 -27.85 -13.63 -8.37
N ARG A 279 -27.50 -12.78 -9.34
CA ARG A 279 -27.17 -13.24 -10.71
C ARG A 279 -26.00 -14.22 -10.71
N LEU A 280 -24.99 -13.98 -9.86
CA LEU A 280 -23.84 -14.87 -9.76
C LEU A 280 -24.18 -16.22 -9.09
N HIS A 281 -25.14 -16.28 -8.17
CA HIS A 281 -25.64 -17.57 -7.65
C HIS A 281 -26.45 -18.33 -8.70
N GLN A 282 -27.39 -17.66 -9.37
CA GLN A 282 -28.25 -18.29 -10.38
C GLN A 282 -27.46 -18.91 -11.54
N ALA A 283 -26.40 -18.23 -12.00
CA ALA A 283 -25.56 -18.79 -13.05
C ALA A 283 -24.57 -19.87 -12.56
N GLU A 284 -24.39 -20.04 -11.24
CA GLU A 284 -23.70 -21.20 -10.66
C GLU A 284 -24.65 -22.41 -10.60
N GLU A 285 -25.88 -22.23 -10.15
CA GLU A 285 -26.94 -23.25 -10.19
C GLU A 285 -27.25 -23.73 -11.61
N ALA A 286 -27.15 -22.85 -12.61
CA ALA A 286 -27.32 -23.23 -14.02
C ALA A 286 -26.09 -23.95 -14.62
N GLN A 287 -24.90 -23.80 -14.03
CA GLN A 287 -23.65 -24.47 -14.45
C GLN A 287 -23.40 -25.77 -13.68
N ASP A 288 -24.05 -25.95 -12.53
CA ASP A 288 -24.22 -27.21 -11.82
C ASP A 288 -25.65 -27.71 -11.95
N PRO A 289 -26.15 -28.01 -13.17
CA PRO A 289 -27.30 -28.88 -13.27
C PRO A 289 -26.82 -30.19 -12.67
N GLY A 290 -27.35 -30.64 -11.54
CA GLY A 290 -26.95 -31.89 -10.88
C GLY A 290 -27.03 -33.10 -11.81
N VAL A 291 -26.04 -33.23 -12.68
CA VAL A 291 -25.91 -34.23 -13.70
C VAL A 291 -25.08 -35.30 -13.03
N CYS A 292 -25.76 -36.39 -12.67
CA CYS A 292 -25.11 -37.57 -12.17
C CYS A 292 -24.03 -38.00 -13.19
N ALA A 293 -22.79 -38.16 -12.71
CA ALA A 293 -21.62 -38.50 -13.53
C ALA A 293 -21.78 -39.82 -14.31
N ASP A 294 -22.74 -40.67 -13.92
CA ASP A 294 -22.99 -41.98 -14.53
C ASP A 294 -24.10 -41.96 -15.60
N CYS A 295 -25.05 -41.01 -15.57
CA CYS A 295 -26.22 -41.06 -16.46
C CYS A 295 -26.46 -39.79 -17.31
N ALA A 296 -25.69 -38.72 -17.11
CA ALA A 296 -25.73 -37.50 -17.93
C ALA A 296 -27.11 -36.80 -18.05
N GLN A 297 -28.09 -37.14 -17.19
CA GLN A 297 -29.42 -36.51 -17.19
C GLN A 297 -29.60 -35.55 -16.01
N GLN A 298 -30.35 -34.47 -16.21
CA GLN A 298 -30.95 -33.66 -15.14
C GLN A 298 -32.26 -34.31 -14.69
N PRO A 299 -32.36 -34.89 -13.49
CA PRO A 299 -33.63 -35.44 -13.05
C PRO A 299 -34.41 -34.41 -12.22
N PRO A 300 -35.75 -34.37 -12.33
CA PRO A 300 -36.60 -33.57 -11.42
C PRO A 300 -36.75 -34.20 -10.02
N LEU A 301 -36.09 -35.33 -9.75
CA LEU A 301 -36.10 -36.10 -8.49
C LEU A 301 -34.72 -36.75 -8.25
N PRO A 302 -34.32 -37.04 -7.00
CA PRO A 302 -32.97 -37.54 -6.70
C PRO A 302 -32.69 -38.91 -7.34
N CYS A 303 -31.55 -39.05 -8.04
CA CYS A 303 -31.09 -40.32 -8.61
C CYS A 303 -30.73 -41.31 -7.48
N LEU A 304 -31.40 -42.45 -7.46
CA LEU A 304 -31.19 -43.56 -6.51
C LEU A 304 -30.12 -44.54 -7.01
N CYS A 305 -29.11 -44.02 -7.72
CA CYS A 305 -28.05 -44.81 -8.32
C CYS A 305 -27.12 -45.26 -7.19
N GLY A 306 -27.32 -46.49 -6.69
CA GLY A 306 -26.63 -47.04 -5.51
C GLY A 306 -27.46 -47.99 -4.65
N LEU A 307 -28.76 -48.16 -4.93
CA LEU A 307 -29.58 -49.20 -4.32
C LEU A 307 -29.70 -50.39 -5.29
N GLU A 308 -29.17 -51.53 -4.88
CA GLU A 308 -29.14 -52.78 -5.64
C GLU A 308 -30.51 -53.15 -6.25
N GLY A 309 -30.60 -53.16 -7.58
CA GLY A 309 -31.79 -53.54 -8.38
C GLY A 309 -31.46 -53.54 -9.89
N PRO A 310 -32.10 -54.40 -10.71
CA PRO A 310 -31.47 -54.96 -11.91
C PRO A 310 -31.33 -53.94 -13.05
N ALA A 311 -30.24 -54.10 -13.80
CA ALA A 311 -29.89 -53.30 -14.97
C ALA A 311 -31.04 -53.28 -16.01
N CYS A 312 -31.45 -52.08 -16.41
CA CYS A 312 -32.44 -51.87 -17.47
C CYS A 312 -31.95 -52.41 -18.81
N SER A 313 -32.86 -53.09 -19.51
CA SER A 313 -32.85 -53.29 -20.97
C SER A 313 -33.39 -52.05 -21.69
#